data_AF-A0A971ZDK4-F1
#
_entry.id   AF-A0A971ZDK4-F1
#
_cell.length_a   1.000
_cell.length_b   1.000
_cell.length_c   1.000
_cell.angle_alpha   90.00
_cell.angle_beta   90.00
_cell.angle_gamma   90.00
#
_symmetry.space_group_name_H-M   'P 1'
#
loop_
_entity.id
_entity.type
_entity.pdbx_description
1 polymer ?
#
loop_
_entity_poly.entity_id
_entity_poly.type
_entity_poly.pdbx_seq_one_letter_code
_entity_poly.pdbx_strand_id
1 'polypeptide(L)'
;MSDKTQHTISSWGYEHPEVKGPNALMFFTWDLSKTIENAFRDATEDTLDLYLMQAQASINELLQKYIDLEADPETFDGQSIVLRLEKNEDSKTPLIALQTSAHLEDRIIKMQSRVKPGHG
;
A
#
# COMPACT_ATOMS: atom_id res chain seq x y z
N MET A 1 11.41 19.42 35.73
CA MET A 1 10.36 18.66 35.05
C MET A 1 9.92 19.49 33.86
N SER A 2 10.15 19.04 32.63
CA SER A 2 9.43 19.44 31.42
C SER A 2 9.68 18.37 30.36
N ASP A 3 8.58 17.75 29.95
CA ASP A 3 8.41 16.67 28.98
C ASP A 3 9.33 16.71 27.77
N LYS A 4 10.10 15.62 27.59
CA LYS A 4 10.50 15.17 26.25
C LYS A 4 9.31 14.42 25.69
N THR A 5 8.50 15.08 24.87
CA THR A 5 7.49 14.43 24.03
C THR A 5 8.24 13.45 23.11
N GLN A 6 8.34 12.20 23.54
CA GLN A 6 8.71 11.10 22.68
C GLN A 6 7.55 10.96 21.70
N HIS A 7 7.65 11.61 20.54
CA HIS A 7 6.82 11.25 19.40
C HIS A 7 7.11 9.78 19.13
N THR A 8 6.22 8.90 19.61
CA THR A 8 6.21 7.50 19.23
C THR A 8 6.05 7.51 17.71
N ILE A 9 7.11 7.12 17.00
CA ILE A 9 7.03 6.91 15.56
C ILE A 9 5.99 5.80 15.38
N SER A 10 4.78 6.17 14.95
CA SER A 10 3.71 5.23 14.65
C SER A 10 4.25 4.17 13.67
N SER A 11 3.97 2.89 13.95
CA SER A 11 4.54 1.79 13.15
C SER A 11 3.92 1.75 11.76
N TRP A 12 2.69 2.23 11.62
CA TRP A 12 1.94 2.29 10.38
C TRP A 12 1.62 3.74 10.00
N GLY A 13 1.57 4.00 8.70
CA GLY A 13 1.17 5.27 8.13
C GLY A 13 -0.24 5.68 8.54
N TYR A 14 -1.18 4.73 8.63
CA TYR A 14 -2.54 5.00 9.10
C TYR A 14 -2.63 5.43 10.58
N GLU A 15 -1.59 5.21 11.37
CA GLU A 15 -1.49 5.65 12.77
C GLU A 15 -0.81 7.02 12.90
N HIS A 16 -0.33 7.60 11.80
CA HIS A 16 0.34 8.89 11.84
C HIS A 16 -0.68 10.02 12.11
N PRO A 17 -0.39 11.01 12.97
CA PRO A 17 -1.31 12.11 13.25
C PRO A 17 -1.68 12.94 12.00
N GLU A 18 -0.78 12.95 11.01
CA GLU A 18 -0.97 13.63 9.73
C GLU A 18 -1.39 12.68 8.60
N VAL A 19 -2.00 11.53 8.91
CA VAL A 19 -2.46 10.55 7.91
C VAL A 19 -3.46 11.16 6.92
N LYS A 20 -4.23 12.18 7.31
CA LYS A 20 -5.28 12.74 6.46
C LYS A 20 -4.76 13.78 5.45
N GLY A 21 -5.52 13.97 4.37
CA GLY A 21 -5.30 14.99 3.37
C GLY A 21 -4.13 14.64 2.43
N PRO A 22 -3.31 15.63 2.04
CA PRO A 22 -2.28 15.45 1.00
C PRO A 22 -1.24 14.36 1.28
N ASN A 23 -1.04 13.99 2.55
CA ASN A 23 -0.08 12.98 2.96
C ASN A 23 -0.65 11.55 2.94
N ALA A 24 -1.97 11.41 2.83
CA ALA A 24 -2.65 10.12 2.97
C ALA A 24 -2.15 9.09 1.96
N LEU A 25 -1.97 9.51 0.71
CA LEU A 25 -1.48 8.64 -0.34
C LEU A 25 -0.02 8.19 -0.11
N MET A 26 0.81 9.06 0.44
CA MET A 26 2.20 8.71 0.80
C MET A 26 2.21 7.62 1.87
N PHE A 27 1.49 7.85 2.97
CA PHE A 27 1.35 6.86 4.05
C PHE A 27 0.76 5.54 3.54
N PHE A 28 -0.28 5.63 2.70
CA PHE A 28 -0.91 4.45 2.11
C PHE A 28 0.07 3.63 1.28
N THR A 29 0.88 4.26 0.42
CA THR A 29 1.86 3.53 -0.39
C THR A 29 2.95 2.85 0.44
N TRP A 30 3.34 3.45 1.58
CA TRP A 30 4.25 2.80 2.51
C TRP A 30 3.59 1.60 3.20
N ASP A 31 2.38 1.78 3.73
CA ASP A 31 1.65 0.70 4.38
C ASP A 31 1.32 -0.45 3.42
N LEU A 32 1.06 -0.14 2.15
CA LEU A 32 0.81 -1.14 1.10
C LEU A 32 2.04 -2.02 0.87
N SER A 33 3.22 -1.43 0.71
CA SER A 33 4.48 -2.18 0.58
C SER A 33 4.71 -3.07 1.80
N LYS A 34 4.57 -2.51 3.01
CA LYS A 34 4.72 -3.26 4.27
C LYS A 34 3.71 -4.40 4.39
N THR A 35 2.48 -4.20 3.91
CA THR A 35 1.41 -5.22 3.91
C THR A 35 1.75 -6.39 3.00
N ILE A 36 2.23 -6.11 1.79
CA ILE A 36 2.67 -7.12 0.82
C ILE A 36 3.87 -7.90 1.38
N GLU A 37 4.88 -7.19 1.88
CA GLU A 37 6.08 -7.82 2.48
C GLU A 37 5.72 -8.72 3.66
N ASN A 38 4.81 -8.28 4.54
CA ASN A 38 4.36 -9.10 5.67
C ASN A 38 3.57 -10.32 5.20
N ALA A 39 2.72 -10.18 4.18
CA ALA A 39 1.91 -11.28 3.69
C ALA A 39 2.77 -12.37 3.04
N PHE A 40 3.83 -12.01 2.32
CA PHE A 40 4.69 -13.00 1.64
C PHE A 40 5.96 -13.39 2.40
N ARG A 41 6.15 -12.92 3.64
CA ARG A 41 7.38 -13.16 4.43
C ARG A 41 7.77 -14.64 4.51
N ASP A 42 6.80 -15.51 4.70
CA ASP A 42 6.99 -16.95 4.90
C ASP A 42 6.51 -17.78 3.69
N ALA A 43 6.20 -17.13 2.56
CA ALA A 43 5.67 -17.79 1.39
C ALA A 43 6.74 -18.63 0.68
N THR A 44 6.32 -19.81 0.22
CA THR A 44 7.10 -20.69 -0.65
C THR A 44 6.38 -20.86 -1.99
N GLU A 45 7.05 -21.40 -3.00
CA GLU A 45 6.43 -21.65 -4.32
C GLU A 45 5.16 -22.51 -4.20
N ASP A 46 5.17 -23.53 -3.33
CA ASP A 46 4.05 -24.45 -3.12
C ASP A 46 2.87 -23.82 -2.36
N THR A 47 3.11 -22.74 -1.62
CA THR A 47 2.08 -22.07 -0.78
C THR A 47 1.66 -20.72 -1.35
N LEU A 48 2.19 -20.33 -2.51
CA LEU A 48 2.04 -19.00 -3.07
C LEU A 48 0.59 -18.61 -3.32
N ASP A 49 -0.24 -19.54 -3.81
CA ASP A 49 -1.67 -19.31 -4.03
C ASP A 49 -2.42 -19.02 -2.72
N LEU A 50 -2.05 -19.68 -1.61
CA LEU A 50 -2.64 -19.44 -0.29
C LEU A 50 -2.26 -18.04 0.21
N TYR A 51 -0.97 -17.69 0.12
CA TYR A 51 -0.47 -16.38 0.53
C TYR A 51 -1.00 -15.25 -0.36
N LEU A 52 -1.27 -15.50 -1.64
CA LEU A 52 -1.91 -14.54 -2.54
C LEU A 52 -3.31 -14.16 -2.06
N MET A 53 -4.12 -15.15 -1.65
CA MET A 53 -5.44 -14.89 -1.08
C MET A 53 -5.36 -14.10 0.23
N GLN A 54 -4.41 -14.44 1.10
CA GLN A 54 -4.20 -13.74 2.37
C GLN A 54 -3.70 -12.30 2.16
N ALA A 55 -2.79 -12.10 1.19
CA ALA A 55 -2.29 -10.80 0.81
C ALA A 55 -3.41 -9.92 0.24
N GLN A 56 -4.27 -10.49 -0.62
CA GLN A 56 -5.43 -9.78 -1.18
C GLN A 56 -6.38 -9.32 -0.07
N ALA A 57 -6.69 -10.18 0.90
CA ALA A 57 -7.52 -9.81 2.04
C ALA A 57 -6.89 -8.69 2.87
N SER A 58 -5.59 -8.80 3.18
CA SER A 58 -4.86 -7.79 3.96
C SER A 58 -4.80 -6.43 3.25
N ILE A 59 -4.65 -6.42 1.92
CA ILE A 59 -4.68 -5.19 1.12
C ILE A 59 -6.07 -4.56 1.11
N ASN A 60 -7.12 -5.38 0.98
CA ASN A 60 -8.49 -4.88 1.04
C ASN A 60 -8.80 -4.27 2.41
N GLU A 61 -8.35 -4.91 3.50
CA GLU A 61 -8.47 -4.39 4.85
C GLU A 61 -7.71 -3.07 5.02
N LEU A 62 -6.49 -2.97 4.46
CA LEU A 62 -5.71 -1.74 4.47
C LEU A 62 -6.45 -0.61 3.74
N LEU A 63 -6.95 -0.86 2.53
CA LEU A 63 -7.68 0.15 1.76
C LEU A 63 -8.95 0.58 2.50
N GLN A 64 -9.71 -0.37 3.03
CA GLN A 64 -10.91 -0.08 3.82
C GLN A 64 -10.57 0.77 5.05
N LYS A 65 -9.43 0.52 5.71
CA LYS A 65 -8.99 1.33 6.84
C LYS A 65 -8.74 2.80 6.47
N TYR A 66 -8.17 3.06 5.29
CA TYR A 66 -7.98 4.43 4.81
C TYR A 66 -9.30 5.12 4.43
N ILE A 67 -10.27 4.35 3.94
CA ILE A 67 -11.64 4.82 3.68
C ILE A 67 -12.33 5.16 5.01
N ASP A 68 -12.30 4.26 5.99
CA ASP A 68 -12.95 4.43 7.30
C ASP A 68 -12.37 5.62 8.09
N LEU A 69 -11.08 5.89 7.91
CA LEU A 69 -10.41 7.06 8.50
C LEU A 69 -10.76 8.37 7.78
N GLU A 70 -11.46 8.31 6.64
CA GLU A 70 -11.65 9.43 5.73
C GLU A 70 -10.31 10.12 5.43
N ALA A 71 -9.27 9.32 5.18
CA ALA A 71 -7.91 9.82 5.07
C ALA A 71 -7.76 10.76 3.85
N ASP A 72 -8.33 10.37 2.72
CA ASP A 72 -8.53 11.23 1.54
C ASP A 72 -9.66 10.62 0.69
N PRO A 73 -10.93 10.96 0.96
CA PRO A 73 -12.09 10.34 0.30
C PRO A 73 -12.02 10.42 -1.23
N GLU A 74 -11.50 11.52 -1.76
CA GLU A 74 -11.32 11.67 -3.21
C GLU A 74 -10.36 10.63 -3.79
N THR A 75 -9.35 10.21 -3.02
CA THR A 75 -8.37 9.21 -3.46
C THR A 75 -8.86 7.77 -3.26
N PHE A 76 -9.55 7.47 -2.15
CA PHE A 76 -9.77 6.08 -1.73
C PHE A 76 -11.20 5.56 -1.92
N ASP A 77 -12.22 6.41 -1.92
CA ASP A 77 -13.61 5.95 -1.98
C ASP A 77 -13.91 5.23 -3.29
N GLY A 78 -14.48 4.02 -3.17
CA GLY A 78 -14.83 3.18 -4.31
C GLY A 78 -13.63 2.64 -5.10
N GLN A 79 -12.40 2.81 -4.60
CA GLN A 79 -11.22 2.27 -5.26
C GLN A 79 -10.98 0.80 -4.91
N SER A 80 -10.11 0.15 -5.67
CA SER A 80 -9.79 -1.27 -5.50
C SER A 80 -8.35 -1.56 -5.85
N ILE A 81 -7.79 -2.59 -5.21
CA ILE A 81 -6.49 -3.16 -5.55
C ILE A 81 -6.66 -4.66 -5.73
N VAL A 82 -6.10 -5.21 -6.80
CA VAL A 82 -6.14 -6.65 -7.09
C VAL A 82 -4.71 -7.16 -7.25
N LEU A 83 -4.36 -8.19 -6.49
CA LEU A 83 -3.17 -8.99 -6.70
C LEU A 83 -3.48 -10.11 -7.69
N ARG A 84 -2.57 -10.34 -8.62
CA ARG A 84 -2.63 -11.44 -9.57
C ARG A 84 -1.32 -12.19 -9.59
N LEU A 85 -1.43 -13.51 -9.76
CA LEU A 85 -0.29 -14.32 -10.11
C LEU A 85 -0.16 -14.36 -11.63
N GLU A 86 0.94 -13.84 -12.14
CA GLU A 86 1.32 -13.95 -13.53
C GLU A 86 2.33 -15.08 -13.68
N LYS A 87 1.92 -16.12 -14.42
CA LYS A 87 2.81 -17.19 -14.84
C LYS A 87 3.43 -16.75 -16.15
N ASN A 88 4.71 -16.43 -16.12
CA ASN A 88 5.45 -16.15 -17.34
C ASN A 88 5.88 -17.49 -17.96
N GLU A 89 5.56 -17.73 -19.23
CA GLU A 89 5.91 -18.98 -19.90
C GLU A 89 7.43 -19.16 -20.06
N ASP A 90 8.19 -18.05 -20.05
CA ASP A 90 9.64 -18.04 -20.19
C ASP A 90 10.40 -18.12 -18.85
N SER A 91 9.75 -17.80 -17.72
CA SER A 91 10.40 -17.85 -16.40
C SER A 91 9.71 -18.85 -15.46
N LYS A 92 10.49 -19.76 -14.88
CA LYS A 92 10.00 -20.74 -13.92
C LYS A 92 9.46 -20.13 -12.62
N THR A 93 9.78 -18.86 -12.35
CA THR A 93 9.31 -18.13 -11.18
C THR A 93 8.02 -17.36 -11.50
N PRO A 94 6.93 -17.60 -10.75
CA PRO A 94 5.71 -16.82 -10.89
C PRO A 94 5.93 -15.38 -10.39
N LEU A 95 5.29 -14.41 -11.04
CA LEU A 95 5.33 -12.99 -10.67
C LEU A 95 4.02 -12.60 -10.00
N ILE A 96 4.09 -11.75 -8.98
CA ILE A 96 2.90 -11.15 -8.37
C ILE A 96 2.73 -9.75 -8.96
N ALA A 97 1.66 -9.54 -9.70
CA ALA A 97 1.28 -8.25 -10.24
C ALA A 97 0.27 -7.57 -9.31
N LEU A 98 0.49 -6.28 -9.05
CA LEU A 98 -0.45 -5.43 -8.32
C LEU A 98 -1.15 -4.50 -9.32
N GLN A 99 -2.48 -4.57 -9.35
CA GLN A 99 -3.31 -3.74 -10.21
C GLN A 99 -4.19 -2.85 -9.36
N THR A 100 -4.07 -1.54 -9.51
CA THR A 100 -4.95 -0.56 -8.87
C THR A 100 -6.08 -0.16 -9.82
N SER A 101 -7.18 0.36 -9.30
CA SER A 101 -8.15 1.09 -10.13
C SER A 101 -7.46 2.27 -10.84
N ALA A 102 -7.94 2.61 -12.04
CA ALA A 102 -7.31 3.64 -12.89
C ALA A 102 -7.16 5.00 -12.17
N HIS A 103 -8.13 5.37 -11.34
CA HIS A 103 -8.06 6.59 -10.55
C HIS A 103 -6.98 6.51 -9.47
N LEU A 104 -6.94 5.44 -8.67
CA LEU A 104 -5.90 5.26 -7.65
C LEU A 104 -4.50 5.20 -8.29
N GLU A 105 -4.36 4.55 -9.44
CA GLU A 105 -3.11 4.50 -10.20
C GLU A 105 -2.63 5.91 -10.59
N ASP A 106 -3.51 6.71 -11.21
CA ASP A 106 -3.22 8.07 -11.61
C ASP A 106 -2.80 8.94 -10.42
N ARG A 107 -3.47 8.79 -9.26
CA ARG A 107 -3.09 9.47 -8.02
C ARG A 107 -1.68 9.08 -7.57
N ILE A 108 -1.33 7.80 -7.59
CA ILE A 108 0.00 7.29 -7.22
C ILE A 108 1.08 7.86 -8.16
N ILE A 109 0.86 7.81 -9.47
CA ILE A 109 1.78 8.35 -10.48
C ILE A 109 1.97 9.86 -10.29
N LYS A 110 0.88 10.61 -10.07
CA LYS A 110 0.93 12.05 -9.78
C LYS A 110 1.72 12.37 -8.51
N MET A 111 1.60 11.55 -7.46
CA MET A 111 2.40 11.73 -6.25
C MET A 111 3.88 11.47 -6.54
N GLN A 112 4.23 10.38 -7.22
CA GLN A 112 5.62 10.03 -7.54
C GLN A 112 6.30 11.06 -8.44
N SER A 113 5.56 11.65 -9.39
CA SER A 113 6.11 12.71 -10.27
C SER A 113 6.46 13.99 -9.51
N ARG A 114 5.75 14.31 -8.41
CA ARG A 114 6.07 15.44 -7.52
C ARG A 114 7.33 15.21 -6.70
N VAL A 115 7.69 13.95 -6.44
CA VAL A 115 8.85 13.57 -5.62
C VAL A 115 10.16 13.55 -6.43
N LYS A 116 10.10 13.51 -7.78
CA LYS A 116 11.30 13.70 -8.61
C LYS A 116 11.78 15.15 -8.44
N PRO A 117 12.97 15.39 -7.84
CA PRO A 117 13.55 16.73 -7.83
C PRO A 117 13.81 17.12 -9.29
N GLY A 118 13.47 18.36 -9.64
CA GLY A 118 13.98 18.93 -10.87
C GLY A 118 15.50 18.80 -10.88
N HIS A 119 16.04 18.03 -11.82
CA HIS A 119 17.35 18.31 -12.36
C HIS A 119 17.21 19.62 -13.13
N GLY A 120 17.44 20.73 -12.44
CA GLY A 120 17.64 22.07 -12.99
C GLY A 120 19.01 22.56 -12.57
#